data_AF-A0A1W9PYN2-F1
#
_entry.id   AF-A0A1W9PYN2-F1
#
_cell.length_a   1.000
_cell.length_b   1.000
_cell.length_c   1.000
_cell.angle_alpha   90.00
_cell.angle_beta   90.00
_cell.angle_gamma   90.00
#
_symmetry.space_group_name_H-M   'P 1'
#
loop_
_entity.id
_entity.type
_entity.pdbx_description
1 polymer ?
#
loop_
_entity_poly.entity_id
_entity_poly.type
_entity_poly.pdbx_seq_one_letter_code
_entity_poly.pdbx_strand_id
1 'polypeptide(L)'
;MENRYLKRTGPKGFMPRQGLLCAFFAAWLLVASAGPGFAAGTPAGSVITNRATVVYTVGGLSLSVSSNTVSVVVAEILDVTATWQDAASVNVFAGDTDRVLTFLVTNTGNGTDRYSLSVNGSLAGDDFDPVPAGIYLDSNGNGTYDPGTDVQYSAGANDPLLAADQSLAVFVLSDIPSDIGAGDIGSVMLSSVSIDGGGMAAGAVIPGGGDGGVDAVVGSSGARASATGSYVASVVVATKSSLVADPYGGSRVIPGAVITYTIVVSVSGAGATASGVTVEDPVPANTTYVPGSLTLNGVGLTDASDGDSGDVGQTTPGTVTVCLGDLTSASPAQTITFRATVNSGP
;
A
#
# COMPACT_ATOMS: atom_id res chain seq x y z
N MET A 1 8.60 61.70 54.62
CA MET A 1 9.49 62.73 54.06
C MET A 1 9.32 62.66 52.54
N GLU A 2 8.22 63.10 51.95
CA GLU A 2 7.76 64.49 51.79
C GLU A 2 8.80 65.38 51.11
N ASN A 3 8.69 65.60 49.79
CA ASN A 3 8.19 66.90 49.30
C ASN A 3 7.77 66.92 47.82
N ARG A 4 6.83 67.81 47.55
CA ARG A 4 6.00 68.00 46.35
C ARG A 4 6.45 69.27 45.57
N TYR A 5 6.24 69.27 44.24
CA TYR A 5 5.73 70.37 43.37
C TYR A 5 6.30 71.82 43.44
N LEU A 6 6.73 72.43 42.32
CA LEU A 6 5.93 73.31 41.40
C LEU A 6 6.74 74.03 40.29
N LYS A 7 6.02 74.36 39.19
CA LYS A 7 6.33 75.06 37.90
C LYS A 7 7.03 76.45 38.06
N ARG A 8 7.65 77.12 37.07
CA ARG A 8 7.27 77.56 35.67
C ARG A 8 8.46 78.44 35.16
N THR A 9 8.87 78.50 33.88
CA THR A 9 8.50 79.51 32.86
C THR A 9 9.29 79.28 31.54
N GLY A 10 8.69 79.52 30.36
CA GLY A 10 9.43 79.75 29.09
C GLY A 10 9.71 81.26 28.87
N PRO A 11 10.15 81.76 27.67
CA PRO A 11 10.20 81.08 26.37
C PRO A 11 11.41 81.45 25.42
N LYS A 12 11.40 80.85 24.21
CA LYS A 12 11.94 81.30 22.89
C LYS A 12 13.46 81.26 22.62
N GLY A 13 13.84 80.51 21.57
CA GLY A 13 15.09 80.72 20.83
C GLY A 13 15.46 79.63 19.82
N PHE A 14 14.84 79.65 18.64
CA PHE A 14 15.39 79.23 17.34
C PHE A 14 16.11 77.86 17.19
N MET A 15 15.42 76.90 16.55
CA MET A 15 16.07 75.85 15.75
C MET A 15 16.19 76.32 14.30
N PRO A 16 17.22 75.86 13.57
CA PRO A 16 17.04 75.45 12.18
C PRO A 16 17.24 73.94 12.06
N ARG A 17 16.19 73.27 11.59
CA ARG A 17 16.26 72.01 10.81
C ARG A 17 16.98 72.31 9.50
N GLN A 18 17.84 71.41 9.01
CA GLN A 18 17.92 70.81 7.65
C GLN A 18 19.00 69.70 7.74
N GLY A 19 18.92 68.49 7.22
CA GLY A 19 17.97 67.77 6.37
C GLY A 19 18.79 66.57 5.85
N LEU A 20 18.50 65.34 6.31
CA LEU A 20 19.20 64.15 5.82
C LEU A 20 18.32 63.46 4.79
N LEU A 21 18.70 63.61 3.52
CA LEU A 21 18.14 62.88 2.38
C LEU A 21 18.44 61.38 2.57
N CYS A 22 17.39 60.58 2.72
CA CYS A 22 17.43 59.16 2.40
C CYS A 22 17.54 59.00 0.88
N ALA A 23 18.64 58.45 0.38
CA ALA A 23 18.76 58.05 -1.02
C ALA A 23 18.07 56.69 -1.22
N PHE A 24 17.02 56.69 -2.05
CA PHE A 24 16.38 55.50 -2.59
C PHE A 24 17.32 54.82 -3.60
N PHE A 25 17.72 53.57 -3.33
CA PHE A 25 18.25 52.68 -4.36
C PHE A 25 17.10 51.90 -4.98
N ALA A 26 16.89 52.07 -6.29
CA ALA A 26 15.93 51.30 -7.06
C ALA A 26 16.44 49.85 -7.23
N ALA A 27 15.79 48.90 -6.57
CA ALA A 27 15.97 47.48 -6.85
C ALA A 27 15.02 47.09 -8.00
N TRP A 28 15.59 46.57 -9.09
CA TRP A 28 14.84 45.92 -10.15
C TRP A 28 14.11 44.68 -9.59
N LEU A 29 12.78 44.67 -9.69
CA LEU A 29 11.95 43.53 -9.32
C LEU A 29 11.93 42.56 -10.51
N LEU A 30 12.76 41.52 -10.47
CA LEU A 30 12.58 40.34 -11.32
C LEU A 30 11.45 39.51 -10.70
N VAL A 31 10.26 39.53 -11.31
CA VAL A 31 9.17 38.64 -10.93
C VAL A 31 9.50 37.25 -11.48
N ALA A 32 10.16 36.43 -10.66
CA ALA A 32 10.14 34.99 -10.86
C ALA A 32 8.79 34.48 -10.33
N SER A 33 7.99 33.88 -11.21
CA SER A 33 6.81 33.12 -10.80
C SER A 33 7.27 31.91 -9.99
N ALA A 34 7.31 32.05 -8.66
CA ALA A 34 7.38 30.89 -7.78
C ALA A 34 6.06 30.14 -7.92
N GLY A 35 6.09 28.97 -8.56
CA GLY A 35 5.09 27.95 -8.26
C GLY A 35 5.17 27.60 -6.76
N PRO A 36 4.21 26.84 -6.22
CA PRO A 36 4.34 26.28 -4.88
C PRO A 36 5.51 25.29 -4.88
N GLY A 37 6.73 25.80 -4.76
CA GLY A 37 7.89 25.03 -4.39
C GLY A 37 7.77 24.79 -2.90
N PHE A 38 7.42 23.58 -2.51
CA PHE A 38 7.79 23.09 -1.20
C PHE A 38 9.28 23.40 -1.03
N ALA A 39 9.65 24.10 0.04
CA ALA A 39 11.05 24.40 0.27
C ALA A 39 11.76 23.07 0.52
N ALA A 40 12.37 22.50 -0.53
CA ALA A 40 13.35 21.43 -0.38
C ALA A 40 14.37 21.92 0.65
N GLY A 41 14.71 21.05 1.60
CA GLY A 41 15.73 21.35 2.62
C GLY A 41 17.04 21.84 1.98
N THR A 42 17.96 22.38 2.78
CA THR A 42 19.28 22.74 2.23
C THR A 42 20.01 21.45 1.83
N PRO A 43 20.36 21.25 0.54
CA PRO A 43 20.97 20.01 0.10
C PRO A 43 22.33 19.76 0.76
N ALA A 44 22.68 18.49 0.94
CA ALA A 44 24.01 18.07 1.34
C ALA A 44 25.08 18.70 0.42
N GLY A 45 26.23 19.07 0.99
CA GLY A 45 27.30 19.73 0.24
C GLY A 45 27.12 21.22 -0.02
N SER A 46 25.97 21.80 0.33
CA SER A 46 25.76 23.25 0.18
C SER A 46 26.77 24.05 1.01
N VAL A 47 27.49 24.98 0.37
CA VAL A 47 28.45 25.85 1.05
C VAL A 47 27.73 27.13 1.53
N ILE A 48 27.66 27.31 2.84
CA ILE A 48 27.13 28.53 3.46
C ILE A 48 28.29 29.46 3.77
N THR A 49 28.33 30.61 3.10
CA THR A 49 29.37 31.63 3.29
C THR A 49 28.84 32.86 4.02
N ASN A 50 29.61 33.39 4.97
CA ASN A 50 29.30 34.65 5.66
C ASN A 50 30.48 35.63 5.60
N ARG A 51 30.19 36.89 5.31
CA ARG A 51 31.18 37.98 5.26
C ARG A 51 30.55 39.28 5.77
N ALA A 52 31.18 39.89 6.76
CA ALA A 52 30.73 41.16 7.33
C ALA A 52 31.29 42.36 6.55
N THR A 53 30.55 43.48 6.56
CA THR A 53 31.05 44.78 6.09
C THR A 53 30.82 45.83 7.18
N VAL A 54 31.89 46.53 7.55
CA VAL A 54 31.84 47.67 8.45
C VAL A 54 31.76 48.93 7.61
N VAL A 55 30.74 49.75 7.88
CA VAL A 55 30.58 51.08 7.27
C VAL A 55 30.82 52.14 8.35
N TYR A 56 31.66 53.13 8.06
CA TYR A 56 32.07 54.15 9.03
C TYR A 56 32.32 55.49 8.34
N THR A 57 32.27 56.60 9.09
CA THR A 57 32.51 57.94 8.56
C THR A 57 33.75 58.58 9.17
N VAL A 58 34.62 59.17 8.35
CA VAL A 58 35.77 59.98 8.80
C VAL A 58 35.75 61.31 8.07
N GLY A 59 35.69 62.43 8.81
CA GLY A 59 35.65 63.77 8.20
C GLY A 59 34.43 64.02 7.31
N GLY A 60 33.30 63.33 7.54
CA GLY A 60 32.09 63.42 6.71
C GLY A 60 32.08 62.51 5.47
N LEU A 61 33.18 61.82 5.16
CA LEU A 61 33.25 60.81 4.09
C LEU A 61 32.82 59.44 4.64
N SER A 62 31.88 58.77 3.95
CA SER A 62 31.47 57.40 4.27
C SER A 62 32.41 56.40 3.60
N LEU A 63 32.98 55.49 4.38
CA LEU A 63 33.94 54.47 3.97
C LEU A 63 33.44 53.09 4.39
N SER A 64 33.91 52.04 3.72
CA SER A 64 33.62 50.66 4.12
C SER A 64 34.85 49.76 4.03
N VAL A 65 34.90 48.78 4.92
CA VAL A 65 35.87 47.68 4.91
C VAL A 65 35.12 46.38 5.17
N SER A 66 35.47 45.33 4.45
CA SER A 66 34.88 44.01 4.64
C SER A 66 35.80 43.07 5.40
N SER A 67 35.23 42.14 6.16
CA SER A 67 35.98 41.08 6.84
C SER A 67 36.50 40.01 5.86
N ASN A 68 37.22 39.02 6.40
CA ASN A 68 37.38 37.73 5.75
C ASN A 68 36.02 37.02 5.58
N THR A 69 35.98 36.03 4.70
CA THR A 69 34.83 35.13 4.53
C THR A 69 35.01 33.90 5.41
N VAL A 70 33.95 33.46 6.07
CA VAL A 70 33.86 32.14 6.72
C VAL A 70 32.91 31.28 5.89
N SER A 71 33.27 30.00 5.69
CA SER A 71 32.44 29.04 4.98
C SER A 71 32.22 27.80 5.83
N VAL A 72 31.00 27.26 5.83
CA VAL A 72 30.65 25.96 6.39
C VAL A 72 29.92 25.14 5.33
N VAL A 73 30.05 23.82 5.37
CA VAL A 73 29.41 22.91 4.41
C VAL A 73 28.29 22.16 5.12
N VAL A 74 27.15 22.03 4.46
CA VAL A 74 25.99 21.30 4.97
C VAL A 74 26.26 19.80 4.89
N ALA A 75 26.12 19.13 6.03
CA ALA A 75 26.19 17.68 6.15
C ALA A 75 24.97 17.01 5.47
N GLU A 76 25.13 15.74 5.11
CA GLU A 76 24.03 14.91 4.69
C GLU A 76 23.26 14.35 5.90
N ILE A 77 21.96 14.20 5.76
CA ILE A 77 21.07 13.50 6.68
C ILE A 77 20.59 12.23 5.98
N LEU A 78 20.84 11.08 6.60
CA LEU A 78 20.35 9.79 6.13
C LEU A 78 19.02 9.48 6.83
N ASP A 79 17.90 9.68 6.14
CA ASP A 79 16.56 9.48 6.69
C ASP A 79 15.64 8.89 5.63
N VAL A 80 14.75 7.98 6.04
CA VAL A 80 13.88 7.24 5.11
C VAL A 80 12.53 6.96 5.75
N THR A 81 11.51 6.89 4.90
CA THR A 81 10.18 6.39 5.28
C THR A 81 9.77 5.26 4.35
N ALA A 82 8.98 4.32 4.89
CA ALA A 82 8.33 3.26 4.14
C ALA A 82 6.86 3.26 4.54
N THR A 83 5.96 3.16 3.58
CA THR A 83 4.51 3.18 3.83
C THR A 83 3.80 2.19 2.92
N TRP A 84 2.84 1.44 3.46
CA TRP A 84 1.96 0.58 2.69
C TRP A 84 0.90 1.43 1.97
N GLN A 85 0.62 1.12 0.70
CA GLN A 85 -0.18 1.97 -0.19
C GLN A 85 -1.56 1.39 -0.53
N ASP A 86 -1.78 0.08 -0.34
CA ASP A 86 -3.09 -0.50 -0.64
C ASP A 86 -4.16 0.06 0.31
N ALA A 87 -5.36 0.32 -0.22
CA ALA A 87 -6.43 0.98 0.52
C ALA A 87 -6.97 0.14 1.70
N ALA A 88 -6.79 -1.18 1.63
CA ALA A 88 -7.19 -2.17 2.63
C ALA A 88 -6.41 -3.47 2.38
N SER A 89 -6.58 -4.48 3.24
CA SER A 89 -6.02 -5.81 3.02
C SER A 89 -6.41 -6.35 1.63
N VAL A 90 -5.44 -6.89 0.91
CA VAL A 90 -5.65 -7.46 -0.43
C VAL A 90 -6.35 -8.82 -0.29
N ASN A 91 -7.47 -9.01 -0.97
CA ASN A 91 -8.17 -10.29 -0.96
C ASN A 91 -7.37 -11.36 -1.70
N VAL A 92 -7.27 -12.55 -1.09
CA VAL A 92 -6.56 -13.70 -1.66
C VAL A 92 -7.36 -14.98 -1.48
N PHE A 93 -7.14 -15.96 -2.34
CA PHE A 93 -7.63 -17.33 -2.18
C PHE A 93 -6.48 -18.28 -1.86
N ALA A 94 -6.84 -19.44 -1.30
CA ALA A 94 -5.91 -20.50 -0.97
C ALA A 94 -5.11 -20.93 -2.22
N GLY A 95 -3.78 -20.90 -2.12
CA GLY A 95 -2.88 -21.29 -3.22
C GLY A 95 -2.68 -20.23 -4.31
N ASP A 96 -3.20 -19.01 -4.14
CA ASP A 96 -2.87 -17.89 -5.04
C ASP A 96 -1.36 -17.67 -5.09
N THR A 97 -0.81 -17.42 -6.28
CA THR A 97 0.61 -17.08 -6.47
C THR A 97 0.80 -15.63 -6.86
N ASP A 98 1.99 -15.08 -6.61
CA ASP A 98 2.39 -13.72 -7.03
C ASP A 98 1.37 -12.64 -6.65
N ARG A 99 0.75 -12.74 -5.47
CA ARG A 99 -0.14 -11.68 -4.95
C ARG A 99 0.71 -10.47 -4.56
N VAL A 100 0.25 -9.28 -4.92
CA VAL A 100 1.04 -8.05 -4.81
C VAL A 100 0.58 -7.22 -3.61
N LEU A 101 1.55 -6.76 -2.82
CA LEU A 101 1.39 -5.62 -1.91
C LEU A 101 2.25 -4.45 -2.40
N THR A 102 1.69 -3.24 -2.35
CA THR A 102 2.36 -2.03 -2.84
C THR A 102 2.86 -1.17 -1.69
N PHE A 103 4.13 -0.80 -1.74
CA PHE A 103 4.77 0.07 -0.75
C PHE A 103 5.39 1.28 -1.44
N LEU A 104 5.55 2.36 -0.68
CA LEU A 104 6.28 3.56 -1.10
C LEU A 104 7.47 3.77 -0.16
N VAL A 105 8.67 3.77 -0.72
CA VAL A 105 9.92 4.11 -0.01
C VAL A 105 10.33 5.52 -0.43
N THR A 106 10.53 6.41 0.55
CA THR A 106 10.90 7.80 0.30
C THR A 106 12.14 8.16 1.08
N ASN A 107 13.14 8.70 0.40
CA ASN A 107 14.28 9.36 1.03
C ASN A 107 13.81 10.70 1.62
N THR A 108 13.79 10.82 2.94
CA THR A 108 13.42 12.05 3.64
C THR A 108 14.63 12.81 4.17
N GLY A 109 15.83 12.39 3.76
CA GLY A 109 17.09 13.08 3.95
C GLY A 109 17.24 14.30 3.03
N ASN A 110 18.43 14.91 3.06
CA ASN A 110 18.77 16.09 2.25
C ASN A 110 19.85 15.82 1.18
N GLY A 111 20.23 14.55 0.99
CA GLY A 111 21.18 14.09 -0.02
C GLY A 111 20.63 12.87 -0.77
N THR A 112 21.42 12.34 -1.70
CA THR A 112 21.14 11.10 -2.40
C THR A 112 21.64 9.91 -1.58
N ASP A 113 20.75 8.97 -1.29
CA ASP A 113 21.04 7.80 -0.45
C ASP A 113 20.65 6.51 -1.19
N ARG A 114 21.29 5.40 -0.81
CA ARG A 114 21.05 4.08 -1.39
C ARG A 114 20.46 3.14 -0.34
N TYR A 115 19.38 2.47 -0.71
CA TYR A 115 18.62 1.63 0.23
C TYR A 115 18.71 0.14 -0.12
N SER A 116 19.03 -0.68 0.87
CA SER A 116 18.82 -2.13 0.81
C SER A 116 17.40 -2.45 1.25
N LEU A 117 16.72 -3.33 0.50
CA LEU A 117 15.36 -3.76 0.80
C LEU A 117 15.35 -5.22 1.27
N SER A 118 14.46 -5.54 2.21
CA SER A 118 14.23 -6.92 2.63
C SER A 118 12.78 -7.11 3.02
N VAL A 119 12.31 -8.36 2.97
CA VAL A 119 10.93 -8.73 3.24
C VAL A 119 10.87 -9.83 4.29
N ASN A 120 9.89 -9.73 5.20
CA ASN A 120 9.51 -10.82 6.10
C ASN A 120 8.01 -11.12 5.97
N GLY A 121 7.68 -12.34 5.55
CA GLY A 121 6.30 -12.85 5.49
C GLY A 121 5.93 -13.83 6.60
N SER A 122 6.85 -14.13 7.54
CA SER A 122 6.57 -14.90 8.74
C SER A 122 6.58 -13.96 9.93
N LEU A 123 5.47 -13.25 10.09
CA LEU A 123 5.26 -12.33 11.19
C LEU A 123 4.56 -13.06 12.33
N ALA A 124 4.52 -12.45 13.51
CA ALA A 124 3.79 -13.01 14.63
C ALA A 124 2.49 -12.22 14.82
N GLY A 125 1.40 -12.92 15.10
CA GLY A 125 0.11 -12.31 15.43
C GLY A 125 -0.87 -12.18 14.26
N ASP A 126 -0.50 -12.67 13.08
CA ASP A 126 -1.39 -13.00 11.96
C ASP A 126 -1.83 -14.48 12.01
N ASP A 127 -2.76 -14.85 11.13
CA ASP A 127 -3.40 -16.18 11.09
C ASP A 127 -2.67 -17.15 10.15
N PHE A 128 -1.98 -16.63 9.11
CA PHE A 128 -1.14 -17.40 8.20
C PHE A 128 0.07 -16.60 7.70
N ASP A 129 1.11 -17.30 7.25
CA ASP A 129 2.35 -16.70 6.72
C ASP A 129 2.35 -16.67 5.18
N PRO A 130 2.18 -15.50 4.52
CA PRO A 130 2.42 -15.38 3.08
C PRO A 130 3.90 -15.67 2.77
N VAL A 131 4.19 -16.37 1.69
CA VAL A 131 5.56 -16.73 1.29
C VAL A 131 6.07 -15.70 0.28
N PRO A 132 6.99 -14.77 0.62
CA PRO A 132 7.46 -13.78 -0.34
C PRO A 132 8.22 -14.44 -1.50
N ALA A 133 7.73 -14.22 -2.72
CA ALA A 133 8.32 -14.70 -3.97
C ALA A 133 9.35 -13.71 -4.54
N GLY A 134 9.24 -12.42 -4.19
CA GLY A 134 10.22 -11.41 -4.59
C GLY A 134 9.82 -9.98 -4.27
N ILE A 135 10.78 -9.07 -4.47
CA ILE A 135 10.58 -7.62 -4.43
C ILE A 135 10.81 -7.10 -5.86
N TYR A 136 9.98 -6.19 -6.33
CA TYR A 136 10.09 -5.56 -7.65
C TYR A 136 10.03 -4.05 -7.52
N LEU A 137 10.83 -3.36 -8.34
CA LEU A 137 10.96 -1.90 -8.33
C LEU A 137 10.14 -1.32 -9.48
N ASP A 138 9.29 -0.34 -9.18
CA ASP A 138 8.50 0.39 -10.18
C ASP A 138 9.44 1.15 -11.13
N SER A 139 9.70 0.54 -12.29
CA SER A 139 10.73 0.99 -13.21
C SER A 139 10.18 1.98 -14.24
N ASN A 140 8.86 2.02 -14.41
CA ASN A 140 8.18 2.93 -15.33
C ASN A 140 7.49 4.11 -14.61
N GLY A 141 7.42 4.08 -13.28
CA GLY A 141 6.93 5.16 -12.42
C GLY A 141 5.40 5.33 -12.45
N ASN A 142 4.66 4.28 -12.77
CA ASN A 142 3.20 4.36 -12.87
C ASN A 142 2.46 3.96 -11.57
N GLY A 143 3.17 3.46 -10.57
CA GLY A 143 2.63 3.06 -9.28
C GLY A 143 1.85 1.74 -9.28
N THR A 144 1.93 0.94 -10.34
CA THR A 144 1.27 -0.37 -10.46
C THR A 144 2.23 -1.44 -10.93
N TYR A 145 2.13 -2.65 -10.38
CA TYR A 145 3.01 -3.74 -10.79
C TYR A 145 2.69 -4.20 -12.22
N ASP A 146 3.69 -4.11 -13.10
CA ASP A 146 3.64 -4.55 -14.49
C ASP A 146 4.62 -5.71 -14.75
N PRO A 147 4.12 -6.96 -14.87
CA PRO A 147 4.96 -8.12 -15.14
C PRO A 147 5.85 -7.94 -16.37
N GLY A 148 7.16 -8.13 -16.18
CA GLY A 148 8.17 -8.00 -17.24
C GLY A 148 8.58 -6.56 -17.58
N THR A 149 7.90 -5.55 -17.03
CA THR A 149 8.34 -4.14 -17.11
C THR A 149 9.07 -3.74 -15.83
N ASP A 150 8.50 -4.08 -14.68
CA ASP A 150 9.14 -3.82 -13.39
C ASP A 150 10.27 -4.79 -13.12
N VAL A 151 11.35 -4.25 -12.58
CA VAL A 151 12.61 -4.97 -12.42
C VAL A 151 12.65 -5.62 -11.05
N GLN A 152 12.93 -6.93 -11.02
CA GLN A 152 13.14 -7.65 -9.77
C GLN A 152 14.33 -7.06 -9.01
N TYR A 153 14.13 -6.79 -7.73
CA TYR A 153 15.17 -6.33 -6.83
C TYR A 153 16.13 -7.46 -6.45
N SER A 154 17.42 -7.15 -6.47
CA SER A 154 18.52 -8.01 -6.06
C SER A 154 19.52 -7.17 -5.26
N ALA A 155 19.61 -7.48 -3.96
CA ALA A 155 20.45 -6.72 -3.03
C ALA A 155 21.92 -6.63 -3.49
N GLY A 156 22.48 -5.43 -3.45
CA GLY A 156 23.84 -5.14 -3.92
C GLY A 156 23.98 -4.98 -5.44
N ALA A 157 23.00 -5.39 -6.24
CA ALA A 157 23.05 -5.27 -7.70
C ALA A 157 22.27 -4.05 -8.21
N ASN A 158 21.06 -3.84 -7.69
CA ASN A 158 20.17 -2.73 -8.08
C ASN A 158 19.47 -2.07 -6.89
N ASP A 159 20.21 -1.87 -5.78
CA ASP A 159 19.74 -1.08 -4.64
C ASP A 159 19.25 0.30 -5.08
N PRO A 160 17.99 0.68 -4.75
CA PRO A 160 17.44 1.98 -5.10
C PRO A 160 18.33 3.13 -4.64
N LEU A 161 18.74 3.96 -5.60
CA LEU A 161 19.43 5.22 -5.36
C LEU A 161 18.40 6.35 -5.49
N LEU A 162 18.04 6.97 -4.36
CA LEU A 162 16.99 7.98 -4.30
C LEU A 162 17.59 9.33 -3.92
N ALA A 163 17.32 10.36 -4.72
CA ALA A 163 17.59 11.74 -4.31
C ALA A 163 16.73 12.16 -3.12
N ALA A 164 17.09 13.26 -2.46
CA ALA A 164 16.27 13.86 -1.41
C ALA A 164 14.83 14.07 -1.90
N ASP A 165 13.86 13.71 -1.06
CA ASP A 165 12.41 13.74 -1.31
C ASP A 165 11.94 12.83 -2.46
N GLN A 166 12.82 12.05 -3.08
CA GLN A 166 12.43 11.09 -4.11
C GLN A 166 11.78 9.86 -3.46
N SER A 167 10.65 9.46 -4.04
CA SER A 167 9.97 8.22 -3.71
C SER A 167 10.11 7.18 -4.82
N LEU A 168 10.06 5.91 -4.43
CA LEU A 168 9.98 4.75 -5.32
C LEU A 168 8.87 3.82 -4.84
N ALA A 169 7.96 3.46 -5.74
CA ALA A 169 7.03 2.38 -5.49
C ALA A 169 7.76 1.03 -5.56
N VAL A 170 7.48 0.19 -4.57
CA VAL A 170 8.08 -1.13 -4.39
C VAL A 170 6.95 -2.14 -4.24
N PHE A 171 7.00 -3.17 -5.07
CA PHE A 171 6.01 -4.25 -5.07
C PHE A 171 6.60 -5.48 -4.40
N VAL A 172 5.87 -6.05 -3.45
CA VAL A 172 6.22 -7.32 -2.82
C VAL A 172 5.24 -8.36 -3.32
N LEU A 173 5.76 -9.39 -3.99
CA LEU A 173 4.98 -10.52 -4.46
C LEU A 173 5.06 -11.65 -3.43
N SER A 174 3.91 -12.25 -3.11
CA SER A 174 3.81 -13.39 -2.19
C SER A 174 2.92 -14.49 -2.74
N ASP A 175 3.31 -15.73 -2.49
CA ASP A 175 2.45 -16.89 -2.64
C ASP A 175 1.67 -17.13 -1.34
N ILE A 176 0.43 -17.60 -1.49
CA ILE A 176 -0.51 -17.77 -0.40
C ILE A 176 -0.65 -19.26 -0.06
N PRO A 177 -0.50 -19.67 1.22
CA PRO A 177 -0.70 -21.04 1.64
C PRO A 177 -2.08 -21.59 1.24
N SER A 178 -2.18 -22.91 1.09
CA SER A 178 -3.43 -23.58 0.71
C SER A 178 -4.39 -23.79 1.88
N ASP A 179 -3.91 -23.65 3.11
CA ASP A 179 -4.61 -23.95 4.36
C ASP A 179 -5.05 -22.68 5.10
N ILE A 180 -5.84 -21.84 4.40
CA ILE A 180 -6.41 -20.61 4.96
C ILE A 180 -7.94 -20.68 5.05
N GLY A 181 -8.50 -20.10 6.11
CA GLY A 181 -9.92 -19.97 6.38
C GLY A 181 -10.50 -18.61 5.98
N ALA A 182 -11.82 -18.48 6.05
CA ALA A 182 -12.51 -17.22 5.71
C ALA A 182 -12.14 -16.10 6.69
N GLY A 183 -11.55 -15.02 6.17
CA GLY A 183 -11.22 -13.83 6.97
C GLY A 183 -9.88 -13.90 7.69
N ASP A 184 -9.14 -15.01 7.56
CA ASP A 184 -7.79 -15.13 8.08
C ASP A 184 -6.91 -14.02 7.48
N ILE A 185 -6.04 -13.43 8.29
CA ILE A 185 -5.11 -12.37 7.88
C ILE A 185 -3.71 -12.95 7.76
N GLY A 186 -2.99 -12.56 6.71
CA GLY A 186 -1.56 -12.84 6.56
C GLY A 186 -0.81 -11.54 6.26
N SER A 187 0.29 -11.29 6.96
CA SER A 187 0.99 -10.00 6.90
C SER A 187 2.38 -10.12 6.29
N VAL A 188 2.82 -9.06 5.61
CA VAL A 188 4.16 -8.97 5.04
C VAL A 188 4.78 -7.64 5.38
N MET A 189 5.98 -7.66 5.96
CA MET A 189 6.73 -6.46 6.30
C MET A 189 7.85 -6.22 5.28
N LEU A 190 7.80 -5.08 4.61
CA LEU A 190 8.92 -4.53 3.84
C LEU A 190 9.79 -3.70 4.78
N SER A 191 11.10 -3.92 4.75
CA SER A 191 12.11 -3.09 5.43
C SER A 191 13.01 -2.43 4.39
N SER A 192 13.30 -1.14 4.59
CA SER A 192 14.25 -0.34 3.82
C SER A 192 15.31 0.20 4.77
N VAL A 193 16.58 0.08 4.41
CA VAL A 193 17.71 0.50 5.25
C VAL A 193 18.75 1.19 4.38
N SER A 194 19.17 2.40 4.76
CA SER A 194 20.31 3.07 4.11
C SER A 194 21.55 2.19 4.22
N ILE A 195 22.26 2.02 3.12
CA ILE A 195 23.50 1.23 3.10
C ILE A 195 24.60 1.94 3.91
N ASP A 196 24.60 3.27 3.92
CA ASP A 196 25.66 4.05 4.57
C ASP A 196 25.40 4.26 6.07
N GLY A 197 24.13 4.37 6.49
CA GLY A 197 23.75 4.66 7.87
C GLY A 197 23.07 3.51 8.64
N GLY A 198 22.77 2.40 7.97
CA GLY A 198 21.98 1.30 8.50
C GLY A 198 22.51 0.72 9.82
N GLY A 199 21.64 0.65 10.83
CA GLY A 199 21.96 0.03 12.13
C GLY A 199 22.71 0.93 13.11
N MET A 200 23.06 2.15 12.72
CA MET A 200 23.59 3.18 13.63
C MET A 200 22.48 3.86 14.43
N ALA A 201 22.86 4.56 15.51
CA ALA A 201 21.94 5.36 16.30
C ALA A 201 21.64 6.71 15.62
N ALA A 202 20.44 7.24 15.80
CA ALA A 202 20.10 8.60 15.37
C ALA A 202 21.10 9.61 15.93
N GLY A 203 21.56 10.53 15.08
CA GLY A 203 22.59 11.51 15.38
C GLY A 203 24.04 11.00 15.25
N ALA A 204 24.27 9.72 14.92
CA ALA A 204 25.61 9.23 14.62
C ALA A 204 26.17 9.95 13.38
N VAL A 205 27.44 10.32 13.44
CA VAL A 205 28.15 11.00 12.35
C VAL A 205 29.06 9.99 11.64
N ILE A 206 29.03 10.01 10.31
CA ILE A 206 29.87 9.20 9.42
C ILE A 206 30.76 10.18 8.66
N PRO A 207 32.01 10.38 9.11
CA PRO A 207 32.90 11.38 8.52
C PRO A 207 33.18 11.08 7.05
N GLY A 208 32.94 12.06 6.18
CA GLY A 208 33.10 11.91 4.72
C GLY A 208 32.21 10.84 4.05
N GLY A 209 31.22 10.32 4.76
CA GLY A 209 30.33 9.27 4.27
C GLY A 209 29.13 9.77 3.48
N GLY A 210 28.92 11.09 3.40
CA GLY A 210 27.84 11.69 2.65
C GLY A 210 28.23 12.16 1.26
N ASP A 211 27.23 12.64 0.53
CA ASP A 211 27.33 13.15 -0.83
C ASP A 211 28.47 14.15 -1.02
N GLY A 212 29.30 13.92 -2.04
CA GLY A 212 30.46 14.76 -2.31
C GLY A 212 31.55 14.72 -1.22
N GLY A 213 31.51 13.73 -0.33
CA GLY A 213 32.50 13.54 0.74
C GLY A 213 32.30 14.45 1.94
N VAL A 214 31.09 14.99 2.13
CA VAL A 214 30.72 15.66 3.39
C VAL A 214 30.45 14.62 4.48
N ASP A 215 30.36 15.07 5.72
CA ASP A 215 29.90 14.20 6.80
C ASP A 215 28.42 13.84 6.56
N ALA A 216 28.08 12.56 6.76
CA ALA A 216 26.70 12.12 6.87
C ALA A 216 26.29 12.00 8.34
N VAL A 217 25.01 12.26 8.62
CA VAL A 217 24.41 12.18 9.95
C VAL A 217 23.18 11.31 9.86
N VAL A 218 23.12 10.28 10.70
CA VAL A 218 21.97 9.38 10.76
C VAL A 218 20.76 10.16 11.30
N GLY A 219 19.71 10.23 10.49
CA GLY A 219 18.48 10.94 10.77
C GLY A 219 17.63 10.29 11.86
N SER A 220 16.43 10.81 12.02
CA SER A 220 15.52 10.43 13.10
C SER A 220 14.95 9.01 12.94
N SER A 221 14.80 8.52 11.71
CA SER A 221 14.44 7.12 11.46
C SER A 221 15.52 6.11 11.88
N GLY A 222 16.75 6.57 12.16
CA GLY A 222 17.90 5.69 12.29
C GLY A 222 18.35 5.11 10.95
N ALA A 223 18.08 5.85 9.85
CA ALA A 223 18.34 5.46 8.46
C ALA A 223 17.70 4.11 8.08
N ARG A 224 16.53 3.83 8.64
CA ARG A 224 15.74 2.62 8.38
C ARG A 224 14.25 2.91 8.49
N ALA A 225 13.46 2.22 7.68
CA ALA A 225 12.02 2.22 7.78
C ALA A 225 11.46 0.83 7.52
N SER A 226 10.27 0.59 8.04
CA SER A 226 9.52 -0.62 7.75
C SER A 226 8.04 -0.30 7.64
N ALA A 227 7.36 -1.01 6.75
CA ALA A 227 5.90 -0.97 6.65
C ALA A 227 5.37 -2.39 6.50
N THR A 228 4.20 -2.63 7.09
CA THR A 228 3.51 -3.91 7.01
C THR A 228 2.26 -3.74 6.17
N GLY A 229 2.14 -4.54 5.12
CA GLY A 229 0.91 -4.74 4.36
C GLY A 229 0.28 -6.08 4.71
N SER A 230 -0.99 -6.26 4.33
CA SER A 230 -1.75 -7.45 4.69
C SER A 230 -2.60 -7.99 3.56
N TYR A 231 -2.77 -9.31 3.58
CA TYR A 231 -3.76 -10.05 2.82
C TYR A 231 -4.93 -10.44 3.74
N VAL A 232 -6.10 -10.67 3.13
CA VAL A 232 -7.25 -11.26 3.81
C VAL A 232 -7.80 -12.41 2.98
N ALA A 233 -7.92 -13.57 3.62
CA ALA A 233 -8.36 -14.79 2.98
C ALA A 233 -9.86 -14.73 2.65
N SER A 234 -10.15 -14.97 1.39
CA SER A 234 -11.48 -15.11 0.82
C SER A 234 -11.72 -16.57 0.47
N VAL A 235 -12.94 -17.06 0.67
CA VAL A 235 -13.28 -18.45 0.36
C VAL A 235 -14.60 -18.55 -0.38
N VAL A 236 -14.73 -19.60 -1.20
CA VAL A 236 -16.01 -20.05 -1.73
C VAL A 236 -16.63 -21.00 -0.72
N VAL A 237 -17.82 -20.68 -0.23
CA VAL A 237 -18.58 -21.50 0.71
C VAL A 237 -19.69 -22.20 -0.06
N ALA A 238 -19.77 -23.52 0.06
CA ALA A 238 -20.87 -24.32 -0.45
C ALA A 238 -21.51 -25.11 0.70
N THR A 239 -22.84 -25.01 0.84
CA THR A 239 -23.61 -25.79 1.82
C THR A 239 -24.64 -26.64 1.10
N LYS A 240 -24.71 -27.93 1.45
CA LYS A 240 -25.64 -28.88 0.86
C LYS A 240 -26.63 -29.36 1.91
N SER A 241 -27.91 -29.36 1.56
CA SER A 241 -29.00 -29.87 2.39
C SER A 241 -29.94 -30.74 1.56
N SER A 242 -30.83 -31.48 2.24
CA SER A 242 -31.77 -32.37 1.60
C SER A 242 -33.12 -32.41 2.31
N LEU A 243 -34.19 -32.57 1.55
CA LEU A 243 -35.55 -32.81 2.03
C LEU A 243 -36.09 -34.10 1.43
N VAL A 244 -36.63 -34.99 2.26
CA VAL A 244 -37.20 -36.28 1.84
C VAL A 244 -38.71 -36.22 1.85
N ALA A 245 -39.33 -36.67 0.76
CA ALA A 245 -40.77 -36.91 0.65
C ALA A 245 -41.00 -38.39 0.29
N ASP A 246 -41.59 -39.16 1.20
CA ASP A 246 -41.94 -40.55 0.93
C ASP A 246 -43.32 -40.67 0.23
N PRO A 247 -43.58 -41.79 -0.48
CA PRO A 247 -44.85 -41.97 -1.20
C PRO A 247 -46.11 -41.99 -0.32
N TYR A 248 -45.95 -42.08 1.00
CA TYR A 248 -47.03 -42.13 1.98
C TYR A 248 -47.23 -40.80 2.71
N GLY A 249 -46.58 -39.72 2.25
CA GLY A 249 -46.69 -38.38 2.80
C GLY A 249 -45.81 -38.10 4.02
N GLY A 250 -44.87 -39.00 4.35
CA GLY A 250 -43.86 -38.82 5.38
C GLY A 250 -42.50 -38.36 4.82
N SER A 251 -41.47 -38.45 5.67
CA SER A 251 -40.08 -38.06 5.36
C SER A 251 -39.10 -39.23 5.49
N ARG A 252 -39.58 -40.48 5.36
CA ARG A 252 -38.74 -41.67 5.50
C ARG A 252 -37.97 -41.96 4.20
N VAL A 253 -36.70 -42.33 4.33
CA VAL A 253 -35.87 -42.77 3.19
C VAL A 253 -36.23 -44.24 2.87
N ILE A 254 -37.22 -44.43 2.00
CA ILE A 254 -37.70 -45.74 1.54
C ILE A 254 -37.75 -45.78 0.01
N PRO A 255 -37.80 -46.96 -0.63
CA PRO A 255 -38.01 -47.08 -2.07
C PRO A 255 -39.17 -46.22 -2.57
N GLY A 256 -38.93 -45.46 -3.65
CA GLY A 256 -39.88 -44.51 -4.22
C GLY A 256 -39.92 -43.15 -3.53
N ALA A 257 -39.23 -42.96 -2.40
CA ALA A 257 -39.10 -41.63 -1.80
C ALA A 257 -38.29 -40.69 -2.71
N VAL A 258 -38.70 -39.43 -2.79
CA VAL A 258 -38.03 -38.38 -3.54
C VAL A 258 -37.21 -37.54 -2.58
N ILE A 259 -35.92 -37.41 -2.86
CA ILE A 259 -34.99 -36.54 -2.14
C ILE A 259 -34.80 -35.29 -2.99
N THR A 260 -35.14 -34.11 -2.45
CA THR A 260 -34.77 -32.82 -3.02
C THR A 260 -33.47 -32.37 -2.38
N TYR A 261 -32.43 -32.18 -3.19
CA TYR A 261 -31.17 -31.61 -2.76
C TYR A 261 -31.16 -30.10 -3.02
N THR A 262 -30.57 -29.35 -2.10
CA THR A 262 -30.32 -27.90 -2.24
C THR A 262 -28.85 -27.63 -1.95
N ILE A 263 -28.17 -26.98 -2.89
CA ILE A 263 -26.79 -26.51 -2.74
C ILE A 263 -26.82 -24.98 -2.78
N VAL A 264 -26.25 -24.34 -1.77
CA VAL A 264 -26.11 -22.89 -1.70
C VAL A 264 -24.64 -22.53 -1.77
N VAL A 265 -24.26 -21.71 -2.75
CA VAL A 265 -22.88 -21.27 -3.00
C VAL A 265 -22.77 -19.76 -2.81
N SER A 266 -21.75 -19.30 -2.09
CA SER A 266 -21.44 -17.88 -1.91
C SER A 266 -19.93 -17.65 -1.81
N VAL A 267 -19.49 -16.40 -2.00
CA VAL A 267 -18.09 -15.98 -1.86
C VAL A 267 -17.97 -15.04 -0.65
N SER A 268 -17.00 -15.27 0.22
CA SER A 268 -16.68 -14.37 1.34
C SER A 268 -15.56 -13.38 0.96
N GLY A 269 -15.29 -12.40 1.83
CA GLY A 269 -14.22 -11.42 1.67
C GLY A 269 -14.65 -10.22 0.83
N ALA A 270 -14.72 -9.02 1.42
CA ALA A 270 -15.30 -7.86 0.76
C ALA A 270 -14.49 -7.46 -0.49
N GLY A 271 -15.12 -7.48 -1.66
CA GLY A 271 -14.47 -7.18 -2.93
C GLY A 271 -13.77 -8.37 -3.58
N ALA A 272 -13.84 -9.56 -2.98
CA ALA A 272 -13.30 -10.78 -3.56
C ALA A 272 -14.09 -11.23 -4.79
N THR A 273 -13.41 -11.83 -5.76
CA THR A 273 -13.98 -12.42 -6.98
C THR A 273 -13.41 -13.81 -7.19
N ALA A 274 -14.27 -14.83 -7.18
CA ALA A 274 -13.93 -16.19 -7.59
C ALA A 274 -14.36 -16.38 -9.04
N SER A 275 -13.41 -16.70 -9.92
CA SER A 275 -13.68 -16.88 -11.35
C SER A 275 -14.02 -18.31 -11.71
N GLY A 276 -14.91 -18.49 -12.69
CA GLY A 276 -15.22 -19.82 -13.27
C GLY A 276 -15.81 -20.83 -12.28
N VAL A 277 -16.60 -20.37 -11.30
CA VAL A 277 -17.18 -21.23 -10.27
C VAL A 277 -18.12 -22.25 -10.90
N THR A 278 -17.84 -23.53 -10.67
CA THR A 278 -18.65 -24.67 -11.17
C THR A 278 -18.96 -25.61 -10.02
N VAL A 279 -20.20 -26.08 -9.96
CA VAL A 279 -20.65 -27.10 -9.00
C VAL A 279 -20.79 -28.42 -9.73
N GLU A 280 -20.12 -29.45 -9.22
CA GLU A 280 -20.28 -30.84 -9.65
C GLU A 280 -20.77 -31.68 -8.48
N ASP A 281 -21.91 -32.32 -8.66
CA ASP A 281 -22.52 -33.14 -7.62
C ASP A 281 -22.97 -34.50 -8.17
N PRO A 282 -22.21 -35.57 -7.89
CA PRO A 282 -22.56 -36.92 -8.32
C PRO A 282 -23.93 -37.35 -7.78
N VAL A 283 -24.79 -37.85 -8.67
CA VAL A 283 -26.08 -38.42 -8.26
C VAL A 283 -25.80 -39.63 -7.36
N PRO A 284 -26.32 -39.65 -6.11
CA PRO A 284 -25.96 -40.69 -5.15
C PRO A 284 -26.33 -42.10 -5.60
N ALA A 285 -25.49 -43.07 -5.26
CA ALA A 285 -25.80 -44.49 -5.48
C ALA A 285 -27.13 -44.90 -4.84
N ASN A 286 -27.82 -45.87 -5.45
CA ASN A 286 -29.17 -46.32 -5.06
C ASN A 286 -30.27 -45.25 -5.23
N THR A 287 -29.99 -44.17 -5.94
CA THR A 287 -31.01 -43.21 -6.39
C THR A 287 -31.01 -43.10 -7.92
N THR A 288 -32.09 -42.58 -8.48
CA THR A 288 -32.20 -42.20 -9.88
C THR A 288 -32.58 -40.73 -9.94
N TYR A 289 -31.80 -39.92 -10.67
CA TYR A 289 -32.13 -38.52 -10.91
C TYR A 289 -33.54 -38.37 -11.51
N VAL A 290 -34.27 -37.34 -11.09
CA VAL A 290 -35.59 -37.00 -11.65
C VAL A 290 -35.39 -36.02 -12.81
N PRO A 291 -35.68 -36.41 -14.07
CA PRO A 291 -35.48 -35.55 -15.23
C PRO A 291 -36.23 -34.21 -15.12
N GLY A 292 -35.58 -33.13 -15.58
CA GLY A 292 -36.10 -31.77 -15.57
C GLY A 292 -36.30 -31.18 -14.17
N SER A 293 -35.65 -31.74 -13.15
CA SER A 293 -35.76 -31.24 -11.77
C SER A 293 -34.69 -30.21 -11.39
N LEU A 294 -33.64 -30.05 -12.21
CA LEU A 294 -32.56 -29.11 -11.98
C LEU A 294 -33.06 -27.66 -12.09
N THR A 295 -32.74 -26.84 -11.08
CA THR A 295 -32.96 -25.40 -11.11
C THR A 295 -31.77 -24.64 -10.55
N LEU A 296 -31.56 -23.43 -11.05
CA LEU A 296 -30.64 -22.43 -10.50
C LEU A 296 -31.45 -21.18 -10.11
N ASN A 297 -31.37 -20.79 -8.85
CA ASN A 297 -32.13 -19.68 -8.25
C ASN A 297 -33.64 -19.79 -8.49
N GLY A 298 -34.17 -21.03 -8.54
CA GLY A 298 -35.57 -21.32 -8.79
C GLY A 298 -35.98 -21.29 -10.28
N VAL A 299 -35.07 -20.97 -11.19
CA VAL A 299 -35.29 -21.06 -12.64
C VAL A 299 -34.85 -22.44 -13.12
N GLY A 300 -35.72 -23.14 -13.85
CA GLY A 300 -35.40 -24.45 -14.41
C GLY A 300 -34.26 -24.38 -15.41
N LEU A 301 -33.36 -25.36 -15.33
CA LEU A 301 -32.32 -25.63 -16.32
C LEU A 301 -32.68 -26.92 -17.07
N THR A 302 -32.14 -27.09 -18.26
CA THR A 302 -32.21 -28.35 -18.99
C THR A 302 -31.22 -29.36 -18.42
N ASP A 303 -31.48 -30.65 -18.68
CA ASP A 303 -30.54 -31.72 -18.30
C ASP A 303 -29.48 -31.95 -19.39
N ALA A 304 -29.61 -31.29 -20.55
CA ALA A 304 -28.71 -31.44 -21.68
C ALA A 304 -27.57 -30.42 -21.57
N SER A 305 -26.40 -30.75 -22.11
CA SER A 305 -25.38 -29.74 -22.35
C SER A 305 -25.82 -28.87 -23.52
N ASP A 306 -26.43 -27.74 -23.23
CA ASP A 306 -26.93 -26.79 -24.22
C ASP A 306 -26.51 -25.33 -23.92
N GLY A 307 -27.34 -24.35 -24.26
CA GLY A 307 -27.03 -22.94 -24.07
C GLY A 307 -27.29 -22.41 -22.66
N ASP A 308 -27.86 -23.20 -21.76
CA ASP A 308 -28.02 -22.83 -20.37
C ASP A 308 -26.81 -23.25 -19.49
N SER A 309 -26.92 -23.02 -18.19
CA SER A 309 -25.81 -23.13 -17.24
C SER A 309 -25.68 -24.52 -16.58
N GLY A 310 -26.50 -25.51 -16.94
CA GLY A 310 -26.50 -26.81 -16.28
C GLY A 310 -26.56 -28.00 -17.24
N ASP A 311 -26.12 -29.14 -16.74
CA ASP A 311 -26.36 -30.43 -17.39
C ASP A 311 -26.40 -31.55 -16.34
N VAL A 312 -26.96 -32.71 -16.74
CA VAL A 312 -26.93 -33.91 -15.91
C VAL A 312 -26.37 -35.09 -16.70
N GLY A 313 -25.18 -35.53 -16.31
CA GLY A 313 -24.53 -36.70 -16.87
C GLY A 313 -23.82 -36.49 -18.21
N GLN A 314 -23.80 -35.27 -18.75
CA GLN A 314 -23.26 -34.97 -20.09
C GLN A 314 -21.82 -34.50 -20.02
N THR A 315 -21.52 -33.53 -19.14
CA THR A 315 -20.16 -33.08 -18.87
C THR A 315 -19.40 -34.16 -18.11
N THR A 316 -20.01 -34.67 -17.02
CA THR A 316 -19.47 -35.74 -16.20
C THR A 316 -20.56 -36.80 -16.01
N PRO A 317 -20.33 -38.08 -16.42
CA PRO A 317 -21.33 -39.13 -16.33
C PRO A 317 -21.90 -39.32 -14.92
N GLY A 318 -23.23 -39.28 -14.80
CA GLY A 318 -23.93 -39.45 -13.52
C GLY A 318 -23.83 -38.27 -12.55
N THR A 319 -23.42 -37.09 -13.01
CA THR A 319 -23.20 -35.90 -12.18
C THR A 319 -24.14 -34.77 -12.59
N VAL A 320 -24.67 -34.04 -11.60
CA VAL A 320 -25.30 -32.74 -11.82
C VAL A 320 -24.20 -31.69 -11.89
N THR A 321 -24.10 -30.99 -13.01
CA THR A 321 -23.11 -29.94 -13.23
C THR A 321 -23.82 -28.60 -13.39
N VAL A 322 -23.38 -27.56 -12.68
CA VAL A 322 -23.89 -26.19 -12.86
C VAL A 322 -22.73 -25.20 -12.88
N CYS A 323 -22.58 -24.48 -14.01
CA CYS A 323 -21.62 -23.40 -14.16
C CYS A 323 -22.24 -22.09 -13.64
N LEU A 324 -21.68 -21.56 -12.56
CA LEU A 324 -22.10 -20.29 -11.96
C LEU A 324 -21.34 -19.09 -12.52
N GLY A 325 -20.25 -19.34 -13.26
CA GLY A 325 -19.37 -18.30 -13.78
C GLY A 325 -18.63 -17.56 -12.67
N ASP A 326 -18.37 -16.27 -12.88
CA ASP A 326 -17.66 -15.46 -11.89
C ASP A 326 -18.59 -15.02 -10.76
N LEU A 327 -18.21 -15.29 -9.53
CA LEU A 327 -18.92 -14.87 -8.33
C LEU A 327 -18.11 -13.86 -7.54
N THR A 328 -18.74 -12.77 -7.14
CA THR A 328 -18.13 -11.78 -6.25
C THR A 328 -18.72 -11.91 -4.85
N SER A 329 -18.08 -11.31 -3.86
CA SER A 329 -18.65 -11.19 -2.51
C SER A 329 -19.95 -10.37 -2.47
N ALA A 330 -20.26 -9.61 -3.53
CA ALA A 330 -21.50 -8.87 -3.69
C ALA A 330 -22.58 -9.69 -4.43
N SER A 331 -22.22 -10.83 -5.05
CA SER A 331 -23.18 -11.72 -5.69
C SER A 331 -24.12 -12.31 -4.62
N PRO A 332 -25.44 -12.34 -4.85
CA PRO A 332 -26.33 -13.07 -3.96
C PRO A 332 -25.95 -14.56 -3.96
N ALA A 333 -26.24 -15.25 -2.86
CA ALA A 333 -26.00 -16.68 -2.77
C ALA A 333 -26.74 -17.43 -3.89
N GLN A 334 -26.00 -18.25 -4.64
CA GLN A 334 -26.53 -19.03 -5.74
C GLN A 334 -27.11 -20.33 -5.19
N THR A 335 -28.37 -20.63 -5.53
CA THR A 335 -29.08 -21.80 -5.01
C THR A 335 -29.39 -22.77 -6.13
N ILE A 336 -28.76 -23.95 -6.09
CA ILE A 336 -29.03 -25.06 -7.02
C ILE A 336 -29.96 -26.04 -6.32
N THR A 337 -30.99 -26.51 -7.01
CA THR A 337 -31.81 -27.63 -6.52
C THR A 337 -32.01 -28.68 -7.59
N PHE A 338 -32.09 -29.94 -7.16
CA PHE A 338 -32.48 -31.05 -8.01
C PHE A 338 -33.09 -32.18 -7.18
N ARG A 339 -33.69 -33.17 -7.84
CA ARG A 339 -34.35 -34.30 -7.19
C ARG A 339 -33.78 -35.64 -7.64
N ALA A 340 -33.77 -36.60 -6.72
CA ALA A 340 -33.49 -38.00 -7.01
C ALA A 340 -34.49 -38.91 -6.28
N THR A 341 -34.88 -40.02 -6.89
CA THR A 341 -35.78 -41.01 -6.33
C THR A 341 -34.98 -42.18 -5.79
N VAL A 342 -35.29 -42.66 -4.59
CA VAL A 342 -34.70 -43.88 -4.02
C VAL A 342 -35.14 -45.09 -4.83
N ASN A 343 -34.18 -45.84 -5.36
CA ASN A 343 -34.44 -47.00 -6.19
C ASN A 343 -35.14 -48.09 -5.38
N SER A 344 -36.01 -48.87 -6.03
CA SER A 344 -36.41 -50.16 -5.49
C SER A 344 -35.19 -51.09 -5.40
N GLY A 345 -35.12 -51.89 -4.34
CA GLY A 345 -34.15 -52.98 -4.26
C GLY A 345 -34.32 -53.97 -5.43
N PRO A 346 -33.34 -54.86 -5.64
CA PRO A 346 -33.47 -55.95 -6.61
C PRO A 346 -34.70 -56.83 -6.35
#